data_AF-A0A3Q2CJJ3-F1
#
_entry.id   AF-A0A3Q2CJJ3-F1
#
_cell.length_a   1.000
_cell.length_b   1.000
_cell.length_c   1.000
_cell.angle_alpha   90.00
_cell.angle_beta   90.00
_cell.angle_gamma   90.00
#
_symmetry.space_group_name_H-M   'P 1'
#
loop_
_entity.id
_entity.type
_entity.pdbx_description
1 polymer ?
#
loop_
_entity_poly.entity_id
_entity_poly.type
_entity_poly.pdbx_seq_one_letter_code
_entity_poly.pdbx_strand_id
1 'polypeptide(L)'
;QMLHMSSQLADALGDNQSAGPWPSNPAWPGQPAPNPTWPGGQPASNPAWPGGQPASNPAWPGGQPASNPAWPGGQPASNPTWPGGPSGGNSMWPVVPYDELLPHGVYDKLLITITGTVKPNADKFTVNLSTPKDVAFHFNPRFNDYGQKVLVRNTCVNNIWGKEEREVQKFPFVPGQPFQMKILCTNKEFRVAVNNSHLLAYQHRVKELQSINKLSILYDVTLSGVEVEKLP
;
A
#
# COMPACT_ATOMS: atom_id res chain seq x y z
N GLN A 1 -34.31 -10.22 8.53
CA GLN A 1 -33.36 -9.46 7.69
C GLN A 1 -31.90 -9.77 8.00
N MET A 2 -31.47 -9.94 9.27
CA MET A 2 -30.09 -10.38 9.62
C MET A 2 -29.66 -11.72 8.98
N LEU A 3 -30.54 -12.72 8.90
CA LEU A 3 -30.22 -14.04 8.33
C LEU A 3 -29.91 -14.01 6.81
N HIS A 4 -30.51 -13.07 6.05
CA HIS A 4 -30.22 -12.92 4.62
C HIS A 4 -28.92 -12.16 4.35
N MET A 5 -28.51 -11.26 5.25
CA MET A 5 -27.20 -10.60 5.15
C MET A 5 -26.07 -11.57 5.52
N SER A 6 -26.31 -12.46 6.48
CA SER A 6 -25.38 -13.55 6.85
C SER A 6 -25.16 -14.54 5.70
N SER A 7 -26.19 -14.88 4.91
CA SER A 7 -26.03 -15.83 3.79
C SER A 7 -25.23 -15.24 2.64
N GLN A 8 -25.47 -14.00 2.23
CA GLN A 8 -24.67 -13.36 1.17
C GLN A 8 -23.21 -13.12 1.59
N LEU A 9 -22.99 -12.89 2.89
CA LEU A 9 -21.65 -12.84 3.48
C LEU A 9 -20.97 -14.19 3.49
N ALA A 10 -21.68 -15.25 3.89
CA ALA A 10 -21.20 -16.62 3.82
C ALA A 10 -21.00 -17.10 2.38
N ASP A 11 -21.75 -16.61 1.39
CA ASP A 11 -21.53 -16.98 -0.01
C ASP A 11 -20.30 -16.23 -0.57
N ALA A 12 -20.08 -14.98 -0.18
CA ALA A 12 -18.92 -14.19 -0.59
C ALA A 12 -17.62 -14.51 0.20
N LEU A 13 -17.74 -15.04 1.41
CA LEU A 13 -16.62 -15.29 2.32
C LEU A 13 -16.56 -16.73 2.84
N GLY A 14 -17.42 -17.62 2.39
CA GLY A 14 -17.54 -18.99 2.89
C GLY A 14 -16.65 -19.98 2.16
N ASP A 15 -16.43 -21.09 2.85
CA ASP A 15 -15.41 -22.09 2.56
C ASP A 15 -15.63 -22.80 1.23
N ASN A 16 -14.81 -22.47 0.24
CA ASN A 16 -14.57 -23.36 -0.89
C ASN A 16 -13.63 -24.48 -0.43
N GLN A 17 -14.16 -25.44 0.33
CA GLN A 17 -13.50 -26.73 0.59
C GLN A 17 -13.63 -27.62 -0.65
N SER A 18 -12.85 -27.31 -1.70
CA SER A 18 -12.40 -28.28 -2.70
C SER A 18 -11.40 -27.61 -3.65
N ALA A 19 -10.22 -27.26 -3.15
CA ALA A 19 -9.05 -27.12 -4.02
C ALA A 19 -8.38 -28.49 -4.11
N GLY A 20 -8.77 -29.27 -5.11
CA GLY A 20 -8.00 -30.44 -5.53
C GLY A 20 -6.57 -30.04 -5.92
N PRO A 21 -5.62 -30.99 -5.97
CA PRO A 21 -4.22 -30.66 -6.24
C PRO A 21 -4.10 -30.03 -7.63
N TRP A 22 -3.49 -28.84 -7.68
CA TRP A 22 -3.09 -28.21 -8.93
C TRP A 22 -2.13 -29.14 -9.68
N PRO A 23 -2.30 -29.39 -10.99
CA PRO A 23 -1.34 -30.14 -11.76
C PRO A 23 -0.02 -29.35 -11.87
N SER A 24 1.08 -30.07 -11.65
CA SER A 24 2.45 -29.64 -11.89
C SER A 24 2.62 -29.11 -13.33
N ASN A 25 3.16 -27.90 -13.47
CA ASN A 25 3.48 -27.33 -14.78
C ASN A 25 4.62 -28.11 -15.46
N PRO A 26 4.52 -28.48 -16.75
CA PRO A 26 5.63 -29.08 -17.50
C PRO A 26 6.74 -28.05 -17.78
N ALA A 27 7.99 -28.47 -17.58
CA ALA A 27 9.17 -27.75 -18.01
C ALA A 27 9.25 -27.69 -19.55
N TRP A 28 9.41 -26.50 -20.13
CA TRP A 28 9.76 -26.33 -21.54
C TRP A 28 11.28 -26.17 -21.71
N PRO A 29 11.88 -26.77 -22.74
CA PRO A 29 13.33 -26.85 -22.92
C PRO A 29 13.88 -25.62 -23.64
N GLY A 30 15.07 -25.16 -23.25
CA GLY A 30 15.73 -24.05 -23.94
C GLY A 30 16.87 -23.40 -23.16
N GLN A 31 17.74 -24.19 -22.53
CA GLN A 31 19.07 -23.70 -22.13
C GLN A 31 20.08 -24.02 -23.23
N PRO A 32 21.01 -23.10 -23.48
CA PRO A 32 22.39 -23.50 -23.72
C PRO A 32 23.33 -22.85 -22.71
N ALA A 33 24.18 -23.67 -22.11
CA ALA A 33 25.50 -23.32 -21.61
C ALA A 33 26.45 -24.47 -22.05
N PRO A 34 27.79 -24.35 -22.08
CA PRO A 34 28.65 -23.26 -21.58
C PRO A 34 29.75 -22.78 -22.56
N ASN A 35 30.55 -21.82 -22.08
CA ASN A 35 31.68 -21.08 -22.68
C ASN A 35 32.87 -21.95 -23.19
N PRO A 36 33.70 -21.44 -24.12
CA PRO A 36 35.13 -21.75 -24.16
C PRO A 36 36.03 -20.54 -23.84
N THR A 37 37.01 -20.77 -22.97
CA THR A 37 38.14 -19.87 -22.63
C THR A 37 39.28 -19.94 -23.65
N TRP A 38 40.08 -18.84 -23.74
CA TRP A 38 41.53 -18.67 -24.07
C TRP A 38 41.80 -17.46 -25.02
N PRO A 39 43.04 -16.91 -25.13
CA PRO A 39 43.71 -15.96 -24.22
C PRO A 39 44.16 -14.62 -24.86
N GLY A 40 44.44 -13.62 -24.03
CA GLY A 40 45.49 -12.61 -24.30
C GLY A 40 45.16 -11.46 -25.26
N GLY A 41 45.65 -10.26 -24.90
CA GLY A 41 45.83 -9.13 -25.81
C GLY A 41 44.96 -7.91 -25.52
N GLN A 42 45.51 -6.91 -24.80
CA GLN A 42 45.18 -5.51 -25.12
C GLN A 42 45.54 -5.26 -26.59
N PRO A 43 44.80 -4.40 -27.33
CA PRO A 43 45.37 -3.06 -27.51
C PRO A 43 44.35 -1.92 -27.71
N ALA A 44 44.88 -0.72 -27.41
CA ALA A 44 44.79 0.53 -28.16
C ALA A 44 43.45 1.28 -28.32
N SER A 45 43.51 2.50 -27.79
CA SER A 45 42.81 3.73 -28.18
C SER A 45 42.94 4.10 -29.66
N ASN A 46 41.88 4.68 -30.27
CA ASN A 46 41.96 5.53 -31.46
C ASN A 46 40.63 6.29 -31.73
N PRO A 47 40.55 7.33 -32.58
CA PRO A 47 41.39 8.52 -32.79
C PRO A 47 40.63 9.85 -32.58
N ALA A 48 41.40 10.94 -32.49
CA ALA A 48 40.95 12.34 -32.54
C ALA A 48 40.61 12.84 -33.96
N TRP A 49 39.69 13.79 -34.07
CA TRP A 49 39.45 14.65 -35.25
C TRP A 49 39.76 16.12 -34.90
N PRO A 50 40.31 16.93 -35.83
CA PRO A 50 40.80 18.28 -35.52
C PRO A 50 39.82 19.40 -35.93
N GLY A 51 39.82 20.49 -35.14
CA GLY A 51 39.55 21.84 -35.64
C GLY A 51 38.49 22.67 -34.92
N GLY A 52 38.93 23.73 -34.22
CA GLY A 52 38.15 24.97 -34.02
C GLY A 52 37.75 25.36 -32.59
N GLN A 53 38.66 26.01 -31.84
CA GLN A 53 38.31 26.94 -30.73
C GLN A 53 37.92 28.32 -31.33
N PRO A 54 37.19 29.23 -30.64
CA PRO A 54 37.40 29.68 -29.24
C PRO A 54 36.05 29.83 -28.46
N ALA A 55 35.90 30.32 -27.22
CA ALA A 55 36.71 31.10 -26.30
C ALA A 55 36.23 30.88 -24.84
N SER A 56 37.06 31.40 -23.94
CA SER A 56 37.04 31.46 -22.48
C SER A 56 35.77 31.97 -21.77
N ASN A 57 35.52 31.34 -20.61
CA ASN A 57 34.67 31.79 -19.50
C ASN A 57 35.21 33.10 -18.88
N PRO A 58 34.40 34.14 -18.62
CA PRO A 58 34.86 35.29 -17.85
C PRO A 58 34.68 35.04 -16.35
N ALA A 59 35.80 34.97 -15.63
CA ALA A 59 35.86 35.28 -14.21
C ALA A 59 35.92 36.81 -14.04
N TRP A 60 35.16 37.36 -13.10
CA TRP A 60 35.31 38.75 -12.63
C TRP A 60 35.59 38.79 -11.12
N PRO A 61 36.36 39.78 -10.62
CA PRO A 61 36.94 39.77 -9.28
C PRO A 61 36.25 40.76 -8.31
N GLY A 62 36.25 40.40 -7.02
CA GLY A 62 36.31 41.34 -5.90
C GLY A 62 34.99 41.85 -5.30
N GLY A 63 34.86 41.71 -3.97
CA GLY A 63 34.01 42.55 -3.12
C GLY A 63 32.89 41.84 -2.34
N GLN A 64 33.07 41.68 -1.02
CA GLN A 64 31.98 41.68 -0.03
C GLN A 64 32.06 43.00 0.76
N PRO A 65 31.01 43.46 1.47
CA PRO A 65 29.60 43.05 1.45
C PRO A 65 28.64 44.25 1.25
N ALA A 66 27.39 44.00 0.83
CA ALA A 66 26.31 44.98 0.98
C ALA A 66 25.12 44.35 1.70
N SER A 67 24.68 45.07 2.73
CA SER A 67 23.61 44.78 3.68
C SER A 67 22.24 44.86 3.01
N ASN A 68 21.44 43.81 3.18
CA ASN A 68 20.03 43.78 2.77
C ASN A 68 19.19 44.64 3.75
N PRO A 69 18.14 45.37 3.32
CA PRO A 69 17.41 46.28 4.19
C PRO A 69 16.59 45.52 5.23
N ALA A 70 16.68 45.96 6.48
CA ALA A 70 15.91 45.48 7.61
C ALA A 70 14.46 45.98 7.54
N TRP A 71 13.50 45.05 7.61
CA TRP A 71 12.14 45.31 8.10
C TRP A 71 12.11 45.05 9.61
N PRO A 72 11.47 45.89 10.43
CA PRO A 72 11.54 45.75 11.88
C PRO A 72 10.47 44.76 12.37
N GLY A 73 10.89 43.75 13.13
CA GLY A 73 10.00 43.04 14.04
C GLY A 73 10.20 41.53 14.13
N GLY A 74 10.95 41.09 15.15
CA GLY A 74 10.73 39.81 15.82
C GLY A 74 11.43 38.57 15.26
N GLN A 75 12.50 38.13 15.94
CA GLN A 75 12.99 36.75 15.96
C GLN A 75 12.69 36.14 17.35
N PRO A 76 12.79 34.81 17.61
CA PRO A 76 13.08 33.70 16.69
C PRO A 76 12.19 32.42 16.87
N ALA A 77 12.38 31.47 15.94
CA ALA A 77 12.26 30.01 16.06
C ALA A 77 10.89 29.36 16.39
N SER A 78 10.41 28.50 15.48
CA SER A 78 10.35 27.04 15.69
C SER A 78 9.67 26.35 14.49
N ASN A 79 10.25 25.21 14.13
CA ASN A 79 9.72 24.18 13.25
C ASN A 79 8.20 23.94 13.49
N PRO A 80 7.32 23.76 12.49
CA PRO A 80 5.95 23.38 12.78
C PRO A 80 5.92 21.93 13.23
N THR A 81 6.11 21.77 14.54
CA THR A 81 5.58 20.66 15.32
C THR A 81 4.07 20.71 15.17
N TRP A 82 3.46 19.62 14.70
CA TRP A 82 2.02 19.41 14.73
C TRP A 82 1.59 19.30 16.20
N PRO A 83 0.78 20.21 16.74
CA PRO A 83 0.16 20.03 18.04
C PRO A 83 -1.25 19.46 17.82
N GLY A 84 -1.56 18.35 18.49
CA GLY A 84 -2.86 17.70 18.39
C GLY A 84 -4.03 18.62 18.81
N GLY A 85 -4.96 18.81 17.87
CA GLY A 85 -6.42 19.02 18.01
C GLY A 85 -6.94 20.19 18.86
N PRO A 86 -8.28 20.43 18.91
CA PRO A 86 -9.38 19.95 18.06
C PRO A 86 -10.27 21.09 17.48
N SER A 87 -11.30 20.71 16.71
CA SER A 87 -12.50 21.49 16.30
C SER A 87 -12.46 22.14 14.90
N GLY A 88 -13.48 22.10 14.05
CA GLY A 88 -14.83 21.58 14.21
C GLY A 88 -15.55 21.60 12.85
N GLY A 89 -15.85 20.42 12.35
CA GLY A 89 -17.03 20.16 11.54
C GLY A 89 -17.68 18.98 12.22
N ASN A 90 -18.97 19.04 12.51
CA ASN A 90 -19.72 17.90 13.03
C ASN A 90 -19.85 16.88 11.90
N SER A 91 -18.74 16.25 11.53
CA SER A 91 -18.70 15.23 10.49
C SER A 91 -19.24 13.98 11.14
N MET A 92 -20.45 13.59 10.76
CA MET A 92 -21.11 12.36 11.22
C MET A 92 -20.30 11.09 10.87
N TRP A 93 -19.23 11.25 10.08
CA TRP A 93 -18.45 10.16 9.49
C TRP A 93 -16.97 10.19 9.91
N PRO A 94 -16.31 9.01 9.97
CA PRO A 94 -14.88 8.93 10.24
C PRO A 94 -14.04 9.70 9.22
N VAL A 95 -12.96 10.35 9.68
CA VAL A 95 -12.05 11.13 8.83
C VAL A 95 -10.81 10.32 8.50
N VAL A 96 -10.28 10.50 7.28
CA VAL A 96 -9.04 9.84 6.80
C VAL A 96 -7.86 10.82 6.95
N PRO A 97 -6.71 10.43 7.55
CA PRO A 97 -6.38 9.08 8.02
C PRO A 97 -7.21 8.65 9.23
N TYR A 98 -7.65 7.40 9.21
CA TYR A 98 -8.46 6.79 10.26
C TYR A 98 -7.66 5.67 10.94
N ASP A 99 -7.62 5.69 12.26
CA ASP A 99 -7.04 4.63 13.08
C ASP A 99 -8.09 4.12 14.06
N GLU A 100 -8.20 2.80 14.19
CA GLU A 100 -9.06 2.13 15.16
C GLU A 100 -8.30 1.04 15.88
N LEU A 101 -8.39 1.04 17.22
CA LEU A 101 -7.83 -0.03 18.04
C LEU A 101 -8.75 -1.24 17.99
N LEU A 102 -8.14 -2.42 17.89
CA LEU A 102 -8.79 -3.71 18.03
C LEU A 102 -8.36 -4.29 19.39
N PRO A 103 -9.13 -4.09 20.48
CA PRO A 103 -8.66 -4.32 21.85
C PRO A 103 -8.24 -5.77 22.15
N HIS A 104 -8.75 -6.72 21.38
CA HIS A 104 -8.45 -8.15 21.51
C HIS A 104 -7.58 -8.68 20.37
N GLY A 105 -7.00 -7.77 19.58
CA GLY A 105 -6.40 -8.06 18.29
C GLY A 105 -7.39 -8.66 17.30
N VAL A 106 -6.88 -9.28 16.25
CA VAL A 106 -7.71 -10.07 15.34
C VAL A 106 -7.86 -11.50 15.85
N TYR A 107 -9.02 -12.10 15.61
CA TYR A 107 -9.32 -13.48 16.02
C TYR A 107 -10.29 -14.11 15.03
N ASP A 108 -10.46 -15.42 15.11
CA ASP A 108 -11.37 -16.16 14.25
C ASP A 108 -12.80 -15.63 14.35
N LYS A 109 -13.44 -15.43 13.19
CA LYS A 109 -14.78 -14.84 13.04
C LYS A 109 -14.88 -13.34 13.30
N LEU A 110 -13.78 -12.63 13.53
CA LEU A 110 -13.82 -11.17 13.55
C LEU A 110 -14.09 -10.65 12.12
N LEU A 111 -15.13 -9.85 11.96
CA LEU A 111 -15.50 -9.20 10.71
C LEU A 111 -15.31 -7.69 10.85
N ILE A 112 -14.51 -7.12 9.95
CA ILE A 112 -14.33 -5.67 9.81
C ILE A 112 -15.04 -5.24 8.53
N THR A 113 -16.02 -4.36 8.64
CA THR A 113 -16.73 -3.76 7.51
C THR A 113 -16.33 -2.29 7.37
N ILE A 114 -15.84 -1.92 6.19
CA ILE A 114 -15.44 -0.56 5.83
C ILE A 114 -16.34 -0.07 4.71
N THR A 115 -17.04 1.03 4.92
CA THR A 115 -17.85 1.69 3.88
C THR A 115 -17.30 3.07 3.60
N GLY A 116 -17.30 3.45 2.32
CA GLY A 116 -16.76 4.72 1.91
C GLY A 116 -16.90 4.97 0.42
N THR A 117 -16.26 6.05 -0.04
CA THR A 117 -16.17 6.42 -1.46
C THR A 117 -14.72 6.63 -1.84
N VAL A 118 -14.29 6.06 -2.97
CA VAL A 118 -12.98 6.36 -3.54
C VAL A 118 -13.00 7.78 -4.08
N LYS A 119 -11.98 8.60 -3.79
CA LYS A 119 -11.93 9.98 -4.31
C LYS A 119 -11.85 9.97 -5.86
N PRO A 120 -12.44 10.95 -6.57
CA PRO A 120 -12.48 10.96 -8.05
C PRO A 120 -11.12 10.90 -8.76
N ASN A 121 -10.05 11.42 -8.14
CA ASN A 121 -8.69 11.44 -8.68
C ASN A 121 -7.73 10.57 -7.86
N ALA A 122 -8.22 9.45 -7.31
CA ALA A 122 -7.43 8.59 -6.44
C ALA A 122 -6.18 8.04 -7.16
N ASP A 123 -5.02 8.21 -6.53
CA ASP A 123 -3.79 7.49 -6.90
C ASP A 123 -3.80 6.11 -6.23
N LYS A 124 -4.08 6.09 -4.93
CA LYS A 124 -4.16 4.87 -4.12
C LYS A 124 -4.92 5.08 -2.83
N PHE A 125 -5.35 3.98 -2.23
CA PHE A 125 -5.65 3.97 -0.81
C PHE A 125 -5.04 2.78 -0.12
N THR A 126 -5.03 2.79 1.20
CA THR A 126 -4.43 1.73 2.00
C THR A 126 -5.32 1.37 3.17
N VAL A 127 -5.47 0.06 3.38
CA VAL A 127 -6.00 -0.51 4.62
C VAL A 127 -4.89 -1.38 5.22
N ASN A 128 -4.49 -1.08 6.45
CA ASN A 128 -3.50 -1.84 7.18
C ASN A 128 -4.13 -2.48 8.41
N LEU A 129 -3.78 -3.74 8.66
CA LEU A 129 -3.88 -4.36 9.97
C LEU A 129 -2.47 -4.51 10.54
N SER A 130 -2.22 -3.88 11.68
CA SER A 130 -0.89 -3.72 12.24
C SER A 130 -0.80 -4.24 13.67
N THR A 131 0.39 -4.71 14.02
CA THR A 131 0.84 -4.80 15.41
C THR A 131 1.38 -3.44 15.85
N PRO A 132 1.83 -3.27 17.11
CA PRO A 132 2.53 -2.05 17.51
C PRO A 132 3.81 -1.75 16.72
N LYS A 133 4.40 -2.74 16.05
CA LYS A 133 5.70 -2.62 15.36
C LYS A 133 5.62 -2.86 13.86
N ASP A 134 4.72 -3.74 13.42
CA ASP A 134 4.72 -4.33 12.09
C ASP A 134 3.37 -4.14 11.38
N VAL A 135 3.36 -4.22 10.05
CA VAL A 135 2.14 -4.29 9.25
C VAL A 135 1.90 -5.75 8.90
N ALA A 136 0.97 -6.39 9.60
CA ALA A 136 0.64 -7.81 9.39
C ALA A 136 -0.07 -8.03 8.04
N PHE A 137 -0.96 -7.11 7.67
CA PHE A 137 -1.65 -7.12 6.39
C PHE A 137 -1.73 -5.71 5.83
N HIS A 138 -1.08 -5.50 4.69
CA HIS A 138 -1.17 -4.29 3.89
C HIS A 138 -2.04 -4.58 2.68
N PHE A 139 -3.14 -3.85 2.53
CA PHE A 139 -4.02 -3.91 1.36
C PHE A 139 -3.98 -2.56 0.64
N ASN A 140 -3.45 -2.54 -0.58
CA ASN A 140 -3.17 -1.30 -1.29
C ASN A 140 -3.61 -1.34 -2.75
N PRO A 141 -4.86 -0.92 -3.03
CA PRO A 141 -5.31 -0.62 -4.38
C PRO A 141 -4.56 0.61 -4.91
N ARG A 142 -3.93 0.44 -6.07
CA ARG A 142 -3.27 1.49 -6.85
C ARG A 142 -4.02 1.64 -8.16
N PHE A 143 -4.48 2.85 -8.46
CA PHE A 143 -5.29 3.12 -9.64
C PHE A 143 -4.43 3.37 -10.88
N ASN A 144 -3.13 3.64 -10.69
CA ASN A 144 -2.14 3.78 -11.75
C ASN A 144 -0.76 3.29 -11.29
N ASP A 145 -0.44 2.04 -11.58
CA ASP A 145 0.90 1.44 -11.46
C ASP A 145 1.38 1.12 -12.88
N TYR A 146 2.17 2.02 -13.46
CA TYR A 146 2.64 1.97 -14.86
C TYR A 146 1.49 1.81 -15.89
N GLY A 147 0.41 2.58 -15.72
CA GLY A 147 -0.75 2.56 -16.62
C GLY A 147 -1.76 1.45 -16.35
N GLN A 148 -1.55 0.66 -15.29
CA GLN A 148 -2.43 -0.44 -14.91
C GLN A 148 -2.99 -0.26 -13.50
N LYS A 149 -4.20 -0.77 -13.25
CA LYS A 149 -4.74 -0.86 -11.89
C LYS A 149 -4.20 -2.12 -11.23
N VAL A 150 -3.61 -1.99 -10.05
CA VAL A 150 -3.00 -3.11 -9.32
C VAL A 150 -3.45 -3.10 -7.87
N LEU A 151 -3.79 -4.27 -7.34
CA LEU A 151 -4.01 -4.46 -5.92
C LEU A 151 -2.80 -5.18 -5.32
N VAL A 152 -1.98 -4.45 -4.55
CA VAL A 152 -0.86 -5.03 -3.83
C VAL A 152 -1.31 -5.48 -2.44
N ARG A 153 -0.99 -6.73 -2.07
CA ARG A 153 -1.01 -7.17 -0.67
C ARG A 153 0.37 -7.58 -0.21
N ASN A 154 0.71 -7.23 1.03
CA ASN A 154 2.00 -7.59 1.60
C ASN A 154 1.99 -7.55 3.14
N THR A 155 3.12 -7.92 3.74
CA THR A 155 3.43 -7.79 5.17
C THR A 155 4.75 -7.02 5.26
N CYS A 156 4.85 -6.11 6.24
CA CYS A 156 6.08 -5.40 6.57
C CYS A 156 6.50 -5.75 7.99
N VAL A 157 7.66 -6.40 8.15
CA VAL A 157 8.22 -6.76 9.46
C VAL A 157 9.57 -6.09 9.62
N ASN A 158 9.79 -5.41 10.76
CA ASN A 158 11.03 -4.66 11.02
C ASN A 158 11.36 -3.67 9.89
N ASN A 159 10.35 -2.98 9.36
CA ASN A 159 10.46 -2.05 8.22
C ASN A 159 10.89 -2.68 6.89
N ILE A 160 10.85 -4.00 6.77
CA ILE A 160 11.17 -4.73 5.53
C ILE A 160 9.89 -5.31 4.95
N TRP A 161 9.55 -4.88 3.73
CA TRP A 161 8.46 -5.44 2.95
C TRP A 161 8.81 -6.85 2.46
N GLY A 162 7.88 -7.79 2.63
CA GLY A 162 8.01 -9.14 2.10
C GLY A 162 7.71 -9.24 0.61
N LYS A 163 7.44 -10.46 0.14
CA LYS A 163 7.00 -10.72 -1.24
C LYS A 163 5.58 -10.18 -1.45
N GLU A 164 5.38 -9.35 -2.48
CA GLU A 164 4.05 -8.88 -2.86
C GLU A 164 3.19 -10.01 -3.44
N GLU A 165 1.89 -9.95 -3.18
CA GLU A 165 0.85 -10.69 -3.90
C GLU A 165 0.00 -9.70 -4.68
N ARG A 166 -0.16 -9.92 -5.98
CA ARG A 166 -0.81 -8.96 -6.91
C ARG A 166 -1.98 -9.57 -7.66
N GLU A 167 -2.11 -10.89 -7.63
CA GLU A 167 -3.07 -11.66 -8.40
C GLU A 167 -4.48 -11.43 -7.88
N VAL A 168 -5.34 -10.84 -8.71
CA VAL A 168 -6.78 -10.70 -8.48
C VAL A 168 -7.52 -10.89 -9.80
N GLN A 169 -8.69 -11.52 -9.77
CA GLN A 169 -9.48 -11.74 -11.00
C GLN A 169 -9.99 -10.42 -11.60
N LYS A 170 -10.32 -9.46 -10.73
CA LYS A 170 -10.83 -8.14 -11.11
C LYS A 170 -10.44 -7.11 -10.07
N PHE A 171 -10.07 -5.91 -10.52
CA PHE A 171 -9.89 -4.75 -9.65
C PHE A 171 -11.27 -4.14 -9.30
N PRO A 172 -11.70 -4.12 -8.03
CA PRO A 172 -13.10 -3.85 -7.69
C PRO A 172 -13.41 -2.37 -7.42
N PHE A 173 -12.39 -1.50 -7.39
CA PHE A 173 -12.56 -0.08 -7.03
C PHE A 173 -12.59 0.83 -8.26
N VAL A 174 -13.44 1.86 -8.19
CA VAL A 174 -13.61 2.86 -9.25
C VAL A 174 -13.52 4.25 -8.61
N PRO A 175 -12.66 5.16 -9.11
CA PRO A 175 -12.60 6.53 -8.61
C PRO A 175 -13.97 7.22 -8.66
N GLY A 176 -14.33 7.91 -7.58
CA GLY A 176 -15.62 8.59 -7.41
C GLY A 176 -16.79 7.68 -7.04
N GLN A 177 -16.59 6.36 -6.92
CA GLN A 177 -17.67 5.41 -6.61
C GLN A 177 -17.63 4.93 -5.15
N PRO A 178 -18.80 4.64 -4.57
CA PRO A 178 -18.88 4.03 -3.25
C PRO A 178 -18.37 2.59 -3.28
N PHE A 179 -17.90 2.12 -2.12
CA PHE A 179 -17.53 0.73 -1.89
C PHE A 179 -17.95 0.27 -0.50
N GLN A 180 -18.19 -1.04 -0.38
CA GLN A 180 -18.20 -1.76 0.88
C GLN A 180 -17.12 -2.84 0.82
N MET A 181 -16.15 -2.75 1.71
CA MET A 181 -15.11 -3.75 1.90
C MET A 181 -15.39 -4.51 3.19
N LYS A 182 -15.19 -5.82 3.16
CA LYS A 182 -15.31 -6.69 4.33
C LYS A 182 -14.08 -7.55 4.46
N ILE A 183 -13.50 -7.57 5.66
CA ILE A 183 -12.33 -8.38 6.02
C ILE A 183 -12.77 -9.34 7.10
N LEU A 184 -12.88 -10.62 6.77
CA LEU A 184 -13.10 -11.69 7.73
C LEU A 184 -11.75 -12.25 8.17
N CYS A 185 -11.47 -12.15 9.46
CA CYS A 185 -10.34 -12.80 10.09
C CYS A 185 -10.70 -14.25 10.40
N THR A 186 -9.88 -15.17 9.92
CA THR A 186 -9.96 -16.59 10.27
C THR A 186 -8.70 -17.01 11.02
N ASN A 187 -8.66 -18.24 11.51
CA ASN A 187 -7.43 -18.83 12.06
C ASN A 187 -6.25 -18.94 11.07
N LYS A 188 -6.49 -18.86 9.75
CA LYS A 188 -5.47 -19.13 8.72
C LYS A 188 -5.14 -17.92 7.85
N GLU A 189 -6.12 -17.08 7.58
CA GLU A 189 -6.05 -16.03 6.57
C GLU A 189 -7.04 -14.89 6.84
N PHE A 190 -6.78 -13.75 6.19
CA PHE A 190 -7.76 -12.70 5.98
C PHE A 190 -8.52 -12.97 4.68
N ARG A 191 -9.85 -13.04 4.75
CA ARG A 191 -10.72 -13.18 3.56
C ARG A 191 -11.36 -11.84 3.27
N VAL A 192 -11.21 -11.36 2.04
CA VAL A 192 -11.68 -10.04 1.63
C VAL A 192 -12.78 -10.16 0.59
N ALA A 193 -13.88 -9.46 0.83
CA ALA A 193 -14.93 -9.22 -0.15
C ALA A 193 -15.10 -7.73 -0.38
N VAL A 194 -15.44 -7.34 -1.60
CA VAL A 194 -15.78 -5.97 -1.97
C VAL A 194 -17.09 -5.98 -2.75
N ASN A 195 -18.03 -5.12 -2.34
CA ASN A 195 -19.37 -5.00 -2.95
C ASN A 195 -20.06 -6.37 -3.10
N ASN A 196 -20.07 -7.14 -2.00
CA ASN A 196 -20.69 -8.47 -1.88
C ASN A 196 -20.09 -9.57 -2.79
N SER A 197 -18.95 -9.31 -3.43
CA SER A 197 -18.21 -10.33 -4.18
C SER A 197 -16.94 -10.71 -3.43
N HIS A 198 -16.66 -12.01 -3.35
CA HIS A 198 -15.35 -12.49 -2.95
C HIS A 198 -14.27 -11.82 -3.82
N LEU A 199 -13.18 -11.36 -3.20
CA LEU A 199 -12.05 -10.78 -3.91
C LEU A 199 -10.80 -11.64 -3.77
N LEU A 200 -10.42 -11.96 -2.53
CA LEU A 200 -9.19 -12.70 -2.25
C LEU A 200 -9.16 -13.31 -0.85
N ALA A 201 -8.20 -14.21 -0.65
CA ALA A 201 -7.70 -14.64 0.65
C ALA A 201 -6.21 -14.28 0.78
N TYR A 202 -5.77 -13.87 1.97
CA TYR A 202 -4.38 -13.55 2.29
C TYR A 202 -3.93 -14.33 3.52
N GLN A 203 -3.03 -15.30 3.33
CA GLN A 203 -2.55 -16.14 4.42
C GLN A 203 -1.79 -15.33 5.46
N HIS A 204 -2.02 -15.63 6.74
CA HIS A 204 -1.35 -14.95 7.84
C HIS A 204 0.16 -15.16 7.76
N ARG A 205 0.93 -14.09 7.56
CA ARG A 205 2.40 -14.13 7.70
C ARG A 205 2.85 -13.84 9.13
N VAL A 206 2.16 -12.92 9.81
CA VAL A 206 2.25 -12.72 11.27
C VAL A 206 1.27 -13.67 11.95
N LYS A 207 1.76 -14.58 12.79
CA LYS A 207 0.96 -15.66 13.40
C LYS A 207 0.34 -15.31 14.74
N GLU A 208 0.91 -14.35 15.46
CA GLU A 208 0.40 -13.86 16.73
C GLU A 208 -0.81 -12.93 16.51
N LEU A 209 -1.97 -13.52 16.22
CA LEU A 209 -3.15 -12.76 15.76
C LEU A 209 -3.62 -11.70 16.76
N GLN A 210 -3.56 -12.01 18.05
CA GLN A 210 -3.94 -11.06 19.12
C GLN A 210 -3.01 -9.84 19.18
N SER A 211 -1.80 -9.91 18.62
CA SER A 211 -0.91 -8.75 18.53
C SER A 211 -1.31 -7.76 17.42
N ILE A 212 -2.13 -8.18 16.46
CA ILE A 212 -2.61 -7.35 15.34
C ILE A 212 -3.78 -6.51 15.86
N ASN A 213 -3.48 -5.38 16.47
CA ASN A 213 -4.41 -4.62 17.32
C ASN A 213 -4.75 -3.22 16.80
N LYS A 214 -4.40 -2.91 15.55
CA LYS A 214 -4.73 -1.63 14.93
C LYS A 214 -5.17 -1.79 13.48
N LEU A 215 -6.30 -1.20 13.16
CA LEU A 215 -6.75 -0.91 11.80
C LEU A 215 -6.35 0.51 11.44
N SER A 216 -5.71 0.70 10.28
CA SER A 216 -5.41 2.03 9.72
C SER A 216 -5.92 2.15 8.29
N ILE A 217 -6.62 3.24 7.98
CA ILE A 217 -7.13 3.54 6.63
C ILE A 217 -6.56 4.89 6.18
N LEU A 218 -5.89 4.90 5.03
CA LEU A 218 -5.08 6.03 4.56
C LEU A 218 -5.40 6.40 3.11
N TYR A 219 -5.08 7.66 2.76
CA TYR A 219 -5.08 8.24 1.41
C TYR A 219 -6.47 8.45 0.78
N ASP A 220 -6.69 7.97 -0.45
CA ASP A 220 -7.68 8.55 -1.38
C ASP A 220 -9.09 7.96 -1.25
N VAL A 221 -9.60 7.89 -0.03
CA VAL A 221 -10.98 7.51 0.29
C VAL A 221 -11.62 8.51 1.26
N THR A 222 -12.94 8.60 1.23
CA THR A 222 -13.75 9.13 2.33
C THR A 222 -14.49 7.98 2.99
N LEU A 223 -14.65 8.00 4.31
CA LEU A 223 -15.34 6.96 5.03
C LEU A 223 -16.78 7.39 5.32
N SER A 224 -17.68 6.41 5.28
CA SER A 224 -19.06 6.52 5.77
C SER A 224 -19.33 5.52 6.91
N GLY A 225 -18.36 4.73 7.33
CA GLY A 225 -18.57 3.82 8.44
C GLY A 225 -17.47 2.77 8.52
N VAL A 226 -17.11 2.44 9.75
CA VAL A 226 -16.28 1.29 10.10
C VAL A 226 -16.99 0.54 11.21
N GLU A 227 -17.21 -0.74 11.00
CA GLU A 227 -17.91 -1.61 11.93
C GLU A 227 -17.05 -2.84 12.19
N VAL A 228 -16.95 -3.24 13.46
CA VAL A 228 -16.17 -4.40 13.91
C VAL A 228 -17.11 -5.29 14.71
N GLU A 229 -17.36 -6.49 14.21
CA GLU A 229 -18.28 -7.45 14.84
C GLU A 229 -17.71 -8.86 14.87
N LYS A 230 -18.23 -9.70 15.75
CA LYS A 230 -17.93 -11.13 15.79
C LYS A 230 -19.08 -11.89 15.12
N LEU A 231 -18.77 -12.67 14.10
CA LEU A 231 -19.74 -13.58 13.50
C LEU A 231 -20.06 -14.75 14.44
N PRO A 232 -21.30 -15.29 14.39
CA PRO A 232 -21.73 -16.41 15.23
C PRO A 232 -20.88 -17.68 15.05
#